data_AF-A0A816GK41-F1
#
_entry.id   AF-A0A816GK41-F1
#
_cell.length_a   1.000
_cell.length_b   1.000
_cell.length_c   1.000
_cell.angle_alpha   90.00
_cell.angle_beta   90.00
_cell.angle_gamma   90.00
#
_symmetry.space_group_name_H-M   'P 1'
#
loop_
_entity.id
_entity.type
_entity.pdbx_description
1 polymer ?
#
loop_
_entity_poly.entity_id
_entity_poly.type
_entity_poly.pdbx_seq_one_letter_code
_entity_poly.pdbx_strand_id
1 'polypeptide(L)'
;ILLNPKEYHEETLQLSATTCLCKFMLLSLELCETHAKMLFDLLKNSTFESVRVSIMVLMNDFYLKYPLAFAAYSDDVYGCLRDRSDNVRLAALKTISNLILKEMVKPKGQISEIAFRIIDKHPQIATLATSFFSELAKRQDGQALFNILPDIFSNLVDGKLDKQRQLNEEDFKSIIEFLLKYVSKEEQTESLLKILLQRFRMANGNPRLWGDLAYIMSKLTYNERTLKCLHDDFNYYADKLVEDAVYESFLTILNNAKKNLGTKPDLK
;
A
#
# COMPACT_ATOMS: atom_id res chain seq x y z
N ILE A 1 -10.02 -14.90 -32.56
CA ILE A 1 -10.21 -15.29 -31.15
C ILE A 1 -10.09 -14.06 -30.24
N LEU A 2 -8.88 -13.60 -29.91
CA LEU A 2 -8.68 -12.55 -28.90
C LEU A 2 -9.17 -11.13 -29.29
N LEU A 3 -9.23 -10.84 -30.60
CA LEU A 3 -9.80 -9.58 -31.11
C LEU A 3 -11.34 -9.52 -30.98
N ASN A 4 -12.00 -10.67 -31.02
CA ASN A 4 -13.47 -10.79 -30.96
C ASN A 4 -13.89 -11.76 -29.84
N PRO A 5 -13.56 -11.50 -28.56
CA PRO A 5 -13.78 -12.46 -27.48
C PRO A 5 -15.27 -12.78 -27.25
N LYS A 6 -16.18 -11.93 -27.73
CA LYS A 6 -17.64 -12.18 -27.67
C LYS A 6 -18.10 -13.25 -28.68
N GLU A 7 -17.43 -13.38 -29.82
CA GLU A 7 -17.74 -14.39 -30.83
C GLU A 7 -17.18 -15.77 -30.45
N TYR A 8 -16.03 -15.79 -29.76
CA TYR A 8 -15.33 -17.00 -29.35
C TYR A 8 -15.44 -17.21 -27.84
N HIS A 9 -16.66 -17.40 -27.32
CA HIS A 9 -16.96 -17.38 -25.88
C HIS A 9 -16.64 -18.69 -25.11
N GLU A 10 -15.56 -19.38 -25.48
CA GLU A 10 -15.11 -20.60 -24.80
C GLU A 10 -13.90 -20.29 -23.91
N GLU A 11 -13.98 -20.58 -22.62
CA GLU A 11 -12.93 -20.26 -21.64
C GLU A 11 -11.59 -20.90 -22.02
N THR A 12 -11.59 -22.21 -22.30
CA THR A 12 -10.39 -22.95 -22.66
C THR A 12 -9.73 -22.42 -23.93
N LEU A 13 -10.54 -22.00 -24.92
CA LEU A 13 -10.05 -21.44 -26.17
C LEU A 13 -9.40 -20.07 -25.96
N GLN A 14 -10.07 -19.18 -25.23
CA GLN A 14 -9.52 -17.84 -24.94
C GLN A 14 -8.29 -17.91 -24.05
N LEU A 15 -8.28 -18.79 -23.05
CA LEU A 15 -7.12 -19.02 -22.19
C LEU A 15 -5.92 -19.52 -23.01
N SER A 16 -6.13 -20.55 -23.84
CA SER A 16 -5.07 -21.12 -24.68
C SER A 16 -4.52 -20.09 -25.66
N ALA A 17 -5.39 -19.33 -26.32
CA ALA A 17 -4.99 -18.26 -27.24
C ALA A 17 -4.23 -17.13 -26.51
N THR A 18 -4.68 -16.73 -25.32
CA THR A 18 -4.03 -15.69 -24.51
C THR A 18 -2.65 -16.13 -24.06
N THR A 19 -2.53 -17.33 -23.48
CA THR A 19 -1.23 -17.87 -23.06
C THR A 19 -0.28 -18.04 -24.23
N CYS A 20 -0.78 -18.50 -25.39
CA CYS A 20 0.01 -18.62 -26.61
C CYS A 20 0.56 -17.26 -27.07
N LEU A 21 -0.31 -16.25 -27.19
CA LEU A 21 0.10 -14.89 -27.55
C LEU A 21 1.14 -14.34 -26.57
N CYS A 22 0.90 -14.44 -25.26
CA CYS A 22 1.85 -13.94 -24.27
C CYS A 22 3.23 -14.61 -24.39
N LYS A 23 3.27 -15.92 -24.63
CA LYS A 23 4.54 -16.64 -24.83
C LYS A 23 5.29 -16.17 -26.09
N PHE A 24 4.58 -15.86 -27.18
CA PHE A 24 5.21 -15.27 -28.37
C PHE A 24 5.67 -13.84 -28.14
N MET A 25 4.89 -13.03 -27.41
CA MET A 25 5.29 -11.67 -27.02
C MET A 25 6.59 -11.69 -26.20
N LEU A 26 6.78 -12.69 -25.33
CA LEU A 26 8.05 -12.86 -24.60
C LEU A 26 9.26 -13.11 -25.52
N LEU A 27 9.07 -13.44 -26.80
CA LEU A 27 10.18 -13.65 -27.75
C LEU A 27 10.50 -12.40 -28.59
N SER A 28 9.61 -11.39 -28.64
CA SER A 28 9.76 -10.22 -29.50
C SER A 28 9.23 -8.94 -28.85
N LEU A 29 10.07 -7.91 -28.77
CA LEU A 29 9.68 -6.59 -28.31
C LEU A 29 8.62 -5.97 -29.23
N GLU A 30 8.74 -6.15 -30.54
CA GLU A 30 7.78 -5.64 -31.52
C GLU A 30 6.38 -6.23 -31.28
N LEU A 31 6.29 -7.52 -30.96
CA LEU A 31 5.01 -8.14 -30.58
C LEU A 31 4.48 -7.60 -29.25
N CYS A 32 5.35 -7.28 -28.28
CA CYS A 32 4.95 -6.61 -27.06
C CYS A 32 4.33 -5.24 -27.35
N GLU A 33 5.01 -4.39 -28.11
CA GLU A 33 4.53 -3.04 -28.44
C GLU A 33 3.23 -3.08 -29.26
N THR A 34 3.11 -4.04 -30.18
CA THR A 34 1.92 -4.20 -31.03
C THR A 34 0.70 -4.69 -30.24
N HIS A 35 0.89 -5.61 -29.28
CA HIS A 35 -0.23 -6.31 -28.64
C HIS A 35 -0.48 -5.95 -27.17
N ALA A 36 0.38 -5.14 -26.52
CA ALA A 36 0.23 -4.76 -25.13
C ALA A 36 -1.16 -4.17 -24.84
N LYS A 37 -1.64 -3.24 -25.66
CA LYS A 37 -2.96 -2.62 -25.48
C LYS A 37 -4.09 -3.66 -25.44
N MET A 38 -4.12 -4.57 -26.43
CA MET A 38 -5.11 -5.65 -26.48
C MET A 38 -5.02 -6.55 -25.25
N LEU A 39 -3.80 -6.87 -24.80
CA LEU A 39 -3.57 -7.69 -23.63
C LEU A 39 -4.15 -7.05 -22.36
N PHE A 40 -3.95 -5.73 -22.17
CA PHE A 40 -4.54 -5.01 -21.05
C PHE A 40 -6.05 -4.81 -21.19
N ASP A 41 -6.58 -4.69 -22.40
CA ASP A 41 -8.03 -4.70 -22.64
C ASP A 41 -8.65 -6.04 -22.23
N LEU A 42 -7.98 -7.17 -22.53
CA LEU A 42 -8.39 -8.50 -22.04
C LEU A 42 -8.27 -8.62 -20.53
N LEU A 43 -7.17 -8.12 -19.95
CA LEU A 43 -6.96 -8.13 -18.50
C LEU A 43 -8.08 -7.38 -17.77
N LYS A 44 -8.56 -6.25 -18.31
CA LYS A 44 -9.65 -5.47 -17.71
C LYS A 44 -11.02 -6.10 -17.92
N ASN A 45 -11.29 -6.56 -19.15
CA ASN A 45 -12.66 -6.78 -19.61
C ASN A 45 -13.04 -8.26 -19.74
N SER A 46 -12.09 -9.20 -19.70
CA SER A 46 -12.42 -10.62 -19.83
C SER A 46 -13.38 -11.07 -18.73
N THR A 47 -14.40 -11.82 -19.12
CA THR A 47 -15.35 -12.45 -18.19
C THR A 47 -14.68 -13.57 -17.41
N PHE A 48 -13.78 -14.31 -18.06
CA PHE A 48 -13.06 -15.46 -17.50
C PHE A 48 -11.91 -15.04 -16.61
N GLU A 49 -11.95 -15.41 -15.33
CA GLU A 49 -10.87 -15.13 -14.40
C GLU A 49 -9.57 -15.85 -14.76
N SER A 50 -9.63 -17.05 -15.33
CA SER A 50 -8.45 -17.82 -15.75
C SER A 50 -7.60 -17.05 -16.77
N VAL A 51 -8.24 -16.35 -17.71
CA VAL A 51 -7.58 -15.47 -18.68
C VAL A 51 -6.88 -14.31 -17.95
N ARG A 52 -7.58 -13.61 -17.05
CA ARG A 52 -7.00 -12.49 -16.28
C ARG A 52 -5.83 -12.95 -15.40
N VAL A 53 -5.97 -14.09 -14.71
CA VAL A 53 -4.91 -14.73 -13.91
C VAL A 53 -3.71 -15.07 -14.78
N SER A 54 -3.91 -15.69 -15.96
CA SER A 54 -2.82 -16.06 -16.87
C SER A 54 -2.01 -14.85 -17.31
N ILE A 55 -2.70 -13.75 -17.65
CA ILE A 55 -2.04 -12.48 -17.99
C ILE A 55 -1.21 -11.97 -16.81
N MET A 56 -1.80 -11.91 -15.60
CA MET A 56 -1.10 -11.40 -14.41
C MET A 56 0.11 -12.23 -13.99
N VAL A 57 0.07 -13.56 -14.17
CA VAL A 57 1.23 -14.42 -13.89
C VAL A 57 2.37 -14.09 -14.85
N LEU A 58 2.07 -13.94 -16.14
CA LEU A 58 3.06 -13.66 -17.20
C LEU A 58 3.61 -12.23 -17.15
N MET A 59 2.95 -11.30 -16.44
CA MET A 59 3.50 -9.96 -16.20
C MET A 59 4.87 -10.00 -15.53
N ASN A 60 5.16 -10.96 -14.65
CA ASN A 60 6.50 -11.08 -14.07
C ASN A 60 7.59 -11.23 -15.14
N ASP A 61 7.32 -12.05 -16.15
CA ASP A 61 8.27 -12.33 -17.23
C ASP A 61 8.38 -11.13 -18.17
N PHE A 62 7.26 -10.45 -18.45
CA PHE A 62 7.25 -9.24 -19.27
C PHE A 62 8.05 -8.10 -18.63
N TYR A 63 7.84 -7.81 -17.34
CA TYR A 63 8.60 -6.76 -16.66
C TYR A 63 10.08 -7.12 -16.53
N LEU A 64 10.42 -8.42 -16.39
CA LEU A 64 11.81 -8.85 -16.36
C LEU A 64 12.51 -8.65 -17.70
N LYS A 65 11.82 -8.94 -18.82
CA LYS A 65 12.43 -8.93 -20.15
C LYS A 65 12.31 -7.59 -20.87
N TYR A 66 11.16 -6.94 -20.79
CA TYR A 66 10.80 -5.73 -21.54
C TYR A 66 10.10 -4.67 -20.66
N PRO A 67 10.70 -4.22 -19.54
CA PRO A 67 10.04 -3.34 -18.57
C PRO A 67 9.48 -2.04 -19.17
N LEU A 68 10.17 -1.45 -20.15
CA LEU A 68 9.76 -0.20 -20.78
C LEU A 68 8.48 -0.33 -21.62
N ALA A 69 8.25 -1.49 -22.25
CA ALA A 69 7.05 -1.73 -23.07
C ALA A 69 5.77 -1.76 -22.24
N PHE A 70 5.89 -2.05 -20.93
CA PHE A 70 4.76 -2.21 -20.01
C PHE A 70 4.65 -1.05 -18.99
N ALA A 71 5.56 -0.07 -19.03
CA ALA A 71 5.59 1.03 -18.07
C ALA A 71 4.28 1.86 -18.06
N ALA A 72 3.67 2.07 -19.23
CA ALA A 72 2.42 2.83 -19.38
C ALA A 72 1.20 2.13 -18.77
N TYR A 73 1.30 0.83 -18.46
CA TYR A 73 0.19 0.01 -17.97
C TYR A 73 0.32 -0.34 -16.48
N SER A 74 1.25 0.30 -15.76
CA SER A 74 1.43 0.06 -14.31
C SER A 74 0.11 0.17 -13.56
N ASP A 75 -0.69 1.20 -13.83
CA ASP A 75 -1.99 1.41 -13.16
C ASP A 75 -2.98 0.28 -13.38
N ASP A 76 -2.90 -0.40 -14.52
CA ASP A 76 -3.75 -1.53 -14.86
C ASP A 76 -3.33 -2.80 -14.10
N VAL A 77 -2.02 -3.01 -13.97
CA VAL A 77 -1.44 -4.10 -13.17
C VAL A 77 -1.84 -3.94 -11.70
N TYR A 78 -1.65 -2.76 -11.12
CA TYR A 78 -2.06 -2.49 -9.74
C TYR A 78 -3.59 -2.47 -9.58
N GLY A 79 -4.34 -2.09 -10.63
CA GLY A 79 -5.79 -2.18 -10.67
C GLY A 79 -6.32 -3.58 -10.38
N CYS A 80 -5.57 -4.63 -10.74
CA CYS A 80 -5.93 -6.03 -10.49
C CYS A 80 -5.93 -6.40 -9.00
N LEU A 81 -5.30 -5.61 -8.12
CA LEU A 81 -5.44 -5.78 -6.67
C LEU A 81 -6.88 -5.54 -6.19
N ARG A 82 -7.74 -4.92 -7.00
CA ARG A 82 -9.16 -4.70 -6.75
C ARG A 82 -10.08 -5.64 -7.55
N ASP A 83 -9.55 -6.65 -8.23
CA ASP A 83 -10.38 -7.52 -9.07
C ASP A 83 -11.49 -8.21 -8.26
N ARG A 84 -12.63 -8.43 -8.91
CA ARG A 84 -13.79 -9.13 -8.33
C ARG A 84 -13.47 -10.59 -7.95
N SER A 85 -12.52 -11.21 -8.64
CA SER A 85 -12.06 -12.57 -8.38
C SER A 85 -10.90 -12.58 -7.39
N ASP A 86 -11.04 -13.40 -6.35
CA ASP A 86 -10.00 -13.63 -5.35
C ASP A 86 -8.74 -14.22 -6.00
N ASN A 87 -8.90 -15.07 -7.02
CA ASN A 87 -7.78 -15.67 -7.76
C ASN A 87 -6.98 -14.62 -8.53
N VAL A 88 -7.65 -13.64 -9.15
CA VAL A 88 -6.98 -12.55 -9.84
C VAL A 88 -6.28 -11.62 -8.85
N ARG A 89 -6.93 -11.26 -7.73
CA ARG A 89 -6.29 -10.46 -6.68
C ARG A 89 -5.05 -11.17 -6.10
N LEU A 90 -5.13 -12.48 -5.87
CA LEU A 90 -4.02 -13.28 -5.39
C LEU A 90 -2.86 -13.32 -6.40
N ALA A 91 -3.15 -13.53 -7.69
CA ALA A 91 -2.14 -13.49 -8.75
C ALA A 91 -1.49 -12.10 -8.86
N ALA A 92 -2.30 -11.03 -8.81
CA ALA A 92 -1.83 -9.66 -8.85
C ALA A 92 -0.90 -9.35 -7.68
N LEU A 93 -1.30 -9.70 -6.45
CA LEU A 93 -0.49 -9.47 -5.26
C LEU A 93 0.84 -10.24 -5.34
N LYS A 94 0.83 -11.52 -5.74
CA LYS A 94 2.07 -12.30 -5.94
C LYS A 94 3.00 -11.64 -6.96
N THR A 95 2.47 -11.26 -8.11
CA THR A 95 3.24 -10.63 -9.19
C THR A 95 3.81 -9.28 -8.75
N ILE A 96 3.00 -8.37 -8.23
CA ILE A 96 3.45 -7.03 -7.85
C ILE A 96 4.46 -7.12 -6.69
N SER A 97 4.20 -7.98 -5.69
CA SER A 97 5.16 -8.21 -4.61
C SER A 97 6.50 -8.69 -5.16
N ASN A 98 6.51 -9.65 -6.09
CA ASN A 98 7.74 -10.11 -6.72
C ASN A 98 8.47 -9.01 -7.50
N LEU A 99 7.75 -8.18 -8.25
CA LEU A 99 8.34 -7.08 -9.03
C LEU A 99 8.97 -6.02 -8.14
N ILE A 100 8.30 -5.62 -7.06
CA ILE A 100 8.84 -4.66 -6.09
C ILE A 100 10.04 -5.26 -5.36
N LEU A 101 9.94 -6.52 -4.91
CA LEU A 101 11.03 -7.23 -4.23
C LEU A 101 12.21 -7.51 -5.18
N LYS A 102 12.04 -7.45 -6.49
CA LYS A 102 13.16 -7.52 -7.45
C LYS A 102 13.64 -6.15 -7.92
N GLU A 103 13.13 -5.07 -7.33
CA GLU A 103 13.43 -3.67 -7.69
C GLU A 103 13.09 -3.33 -9.17
N MET A 104 12.22 -4.13 -9.79
CA MET A 104 11.79 -3.92 -11.19
C MET A 104 10.74 -2.82 -11.30
N VAL A 105 9.93 -2.63 -10.25
CA VAL A 105 8.87 -1.62 -10.18
C VAL A 105 9.01 -0.84 -8.87
N LYS A 106 8.86 0.50 -8.95
CA LYS A 106 8.91 1.36 -7.78
C LYS A 106 7.53 1.43 -7.10
N PRO A 107 7.45 1.28 -5.77
CA PRO A 107 6.19 1.22 -5.04
C PRO A 107 5.54 2.60 -4.80
N LYS A 108 5.43 3.48 -5.79
CA LYS A 108 4.90 4.85 -5.60
C LYS A 108 3.37 4.91 -5.75
N GLY A 109 2.67 5.47 -4.77
CA GLY A 109 1.22 5.70 -4.71
C GLY A 109 0.38 4.44 -4.50
N GLN A 110 0.72 3.38 -5.22
CA GLN A 110 -0.06 2.15 -5.34
C GLN A 110 0.28 1.12 -4.27
N ILE A 111 1.31 1.36 -3.47
CA ILE A 111 1.69 0.47 -2.37
C ILE A 111 0.65 0.44 -1.24
N SER A 112 -0.12 1.53 -1.12
CA SER A 112 -1.30 1.61 -0.25
C SER A 112 -2.37 0.58 -0.61
N GLU A 113 -2.45 0.17 -1.89
CA GLU A 113 -3.33 -0.91 -2.34
C GLU A 113 -2.95 -2.24 -1.71
N ILE A 114 -1.65 -2.53 -1.62
CA ILE A 114 -1.13 -3.73 -0.97
C ILE A 114 -1.33 -3.63 0.54
N ALA A 115 -1.11 -2.45 1.14
CA ALA A 115 -1.39 -2.23 2.57
C ALA A 115 -2.86 -2.52 2.92
N PHE A 116 -3.79 -2.08 2.08
CA PHE A 116 -5.21 -2.40 2.28
C PHE A 116 -5.48 -3.91 2.25
N ARG A 117 -4.72 -4.69 1.47
CA ARG A 117 -4.89 -6.15 1.42
C ARG A 117 -4.51 -6.85 2.72
N ILE A 118 -3.89 -6.18 3.70
CA ILE A 118 -3.66 -6.73 5.05
C ILE A 118 -4.98 -7.16 5.71
N ILE A 119 -6.07 -6.44 5.45
CA ILE A 119 -7.42 -6.73 5.96
C ILE A 119 -8.34 -7.37 4.90
N ASP A 120 -7.78 -8.00 3.85
CA ASP A 120 -8.59 -8.68 2.83
C ASP A 120 -9.39 -9.85 3.45
N LYS A 121 -10.65 -9.97 3.04
CA LYS A 121 -11.56 -11.03 3.52
C LYS A 121 -11.06 -12.43 3.15
N HIS A 122 -10.29 -12.56 2.07
CA HIS A 122 -9.71 -13.83 1.66
C HIS A 122 -8.39 -14.08 2.44
N PRO A 123 -8.32 -15.10 3.31
CA PRO A 123 -7.20 -15.27 4.26
C PRO A 123 -5.82 -15.38 3.61
N GLN A 124 -5.73 -16.00 2.43
CA GLN A 124 -4.45 -16.14 1.73
C GLN A 124 -3.94 -14.80 1.18
N ILE A 125 -4.85 -13.88 0.81
CA ILE A 125 -4.48 -12.55 0.31
C ILE A 125 -3.94 -11.72 1.48
N ALA A 126 -4.64 -11.73 2.62
CA ALA A 126 -4.17 -11.09 3.86
C ALA A 126 -2.80 -11.62 4.31
N THR A 127 -2.62 -12.94 4.30
CA THR A 127 -1.34 -13.58 4.63
C THR A 127 -0.21 -13.17 3.68
N LEU A 128 -0.50 -13.08 2.38
CA LEU A 128 0.50 -12.67 1.40
C LEU A 128 0.87 -11.19 1.54
N ALA A 129 -0.10 -10.31 1.81
CA ALA A 129 0.13 -8.89 2.01
C ALA A 129 1.00 -8.63 3.25
N THR A 130 0.68 -9.29 4.37
CA THR A 130 1.48 -9.20 5.60
C THR A 130 2.89 -9.78 5.42
N SER A 131 3.02 -10.88 4.66
CA SER A 131 4.33 -11.45 4.32
C SER A 131 5.16 -10.50 3.45
N PHE A 132 4.55 -9.84 2.46
CA PHE A 132 5.23 -8.85 1.63
C PHE A 132 5.85 -7.71 2.45
N PHE A 133 5.09 -7.09 3.36
CA PHE A 133 5.62 -6.03 4.22
C PHE A 133 6.64 -6.53 5.23
N SER A 134 6.49 -7.77 5.74
CA SER A 134 7.48 -8.42 6.59
C SER A 134 8.82 -8.59 5.87
N GLU A 135 8.79 -9.02 4.61
CA GLU A 135 10.00 -9.15 3.79
C GLU A 135 10.59 -7.78 3.43
N LEU A 136 9.76 -6.78 3.15
CA LEU A 136 10.23 -5.42 2.88
C LEU A 136 10.90 -4.79 4.11
N ALA A 137 10.38 -5.04 5.31
CA ALA A 137 10.97 -4.56 6.56
C ALA A 137 12.36 -5.16 6.84
N LYS A 138 12.66 -6.36 6.33
CA LYS A 138 14.00 -6.96 6.46
C LYS A 138 15.02 -6.32 5.54
N ARG A 139 14.59 -5.56 4.53
CA ARG A 139 15.49 -4.95 3.53
C ARG A 139 16.03 -3.62 3.99
N GLN A 140 17.30 -3.39 3.67
CA GLN A 140 18.01 -2.15 4.02
C GLN A 140 17.84 -1.81 5.51
N ASP A 141 17.84 -2.84 6.37
CA ASP A 141 17.68 -2.69 7.82
C ASP A 141 16.45 -1.83 8.22
N GLY A 142 15.29 -2.17 7.64
CA GLY A 142 14.02 -1.47 7.84
C GLY A 142 13.81 -0.23 6.99
N GLN A 143 14.85 0.29 6.33
CA GLN A 143 14.76 1.55 5.59
C GLN A 143 13.83 1.47 4.37
N ALA A 144 13.77 0.31 3.71
CA ALA A 144 12.93 0.13 2.52
C ALA A 144 11.44 0.31 2.84
N LEU A 145 10.97 -0.25 3.95
CA LEU A 145 9.60 -0.03 4.44
C LEU A 145 9.41 1.42 4.91
N PHE A 146 10.35 1.95 5.70
CA PHE A 146 10.24 3.31 6.22
C PHE A 146 10.03 4.35 5.11
N ASN A 147 10.77 4.24 4.01
CA ASN A 147 10.69 5.18 2.88
C ASN A 147 9.32 5.22 2.18
N ILE A 148 8.49 4.18 2.33
CA ILE A 148 7.16 4.11 1.70
C ILE A 148 6.02 4.41 2.68
N LEU A 149 6.25 4.39 3.99
CA LEU A 149 5.22 4.65 5.00
C LEU A 149 4.51 6.00 4.81
N PRO A 150 5.22 7.12 4.54
CA PRO A 150 4.53 8.41 4.32
C PRO A 150 3.51 8.35 3.18
N ASP A 151 3.83 7.66 2.09
CA ASP A 151 2.94 7.51 0.94
C ASP A 151 1.74 6.60 1.27
N ILE A 152 1.96 5.50 2.00
CA ILE A 152 0.87 4.65 2.51
C ILE A 152 -0.07 5.47 3.38
N PHE A 153 0.46 6.19 4.37
CA PHE A 153 -0.33 6.98 5.29
C PHE A 153 -1.10 8.07 4.55
N SER A 154 -0.51 8.72 3.53
CA SER A 154 -1.25 9.74 2.77
C SER A 154 -2.47 9.13 2.08
N ASN A 155 -2.29 8.01 1.39
CA ASN A 155 -3.39 7.44 0.62
C ASN A 155 -4.48 6.80 1.52
N LEU A 156 -4.12 6.30 2.71
CA LEU A 156 -5.07 5.80 3.70
C LEU A 156 -5.82 6.94 4.40
N VAL A 157 -5.12 8.01 4.78
CA VAL A 157 -5.63 9.09 5.67
C VAL A 157 -6.31 10.21 4.88
N ASP A 158 -5.85 10.54 3.66
CA ASP A 158 -6.47 11.57 2.81
C ASP A 158 -7.82 11.12 2.21
N GLY A 159 -8.31 9.94 2.61
CA GLY A 159 -9.62 9.43 2.21
C GLY A 159 -9.77 9.15 0.71
N LYS A 160 -8.66 9.12 -0.06
CA LYS A 160 -8.68 8.69 -1.47
C LYS A 160 -9.26 7.28 -1.63
N LEU A 161 -9.07 6.45 -0.61
CA LEU A 161 -9.63 5.11 -0.54
C LEU A 161 -11.04 5.09 0.09
N ASP A 162 -11.44 6.12 0.85
CA ASP A 162 -12.64 6.12 1.69
C ASP A 162 -13.94 6.19 0.89
N LYS A 163 -14.02 7.07 -0.11
CA LYS A 163 -15.28 7.28 -0.87
C LYS A 163 -15.70 6.08 -1.72
N GLN A 164 -14.78 5.15 -2.01
CA GLN A 164 -15.05 3.99 -2.84
C GLN A 164 -14.88 2.64 -2.12
N ARG A 165 -14.18 2.59 -0.97
CA ARG A 165 -13.77 1.30 -0.36
C ARG A 165 -14.18 1.08 1.09
N GLN A 166 -14.89 2.03 1.71
CA GLN A 166 -15.46 1.84 3.07
C GLN A 166 -14.39 1.43 4.09
N LEU A 167 -13.24 2.13 4.15
CA LEU A 167 -12.24 1.83 5.16
C LEU A 167 -12.77 2.33 6.51
N ASN A 168 -13.32 1.42 7.30
CA ASN A 168 -13.77 1.77 8.64
C ASN A 168 -12.54 2.01 9.56
N GLU A 169 -12.82 2.58 10.73
CA GLU A 169 -11.78 2.92 11.68
C GLU A 169 -11.01 1.69 12.19
N GLU A 170 -11.67 0.57 12.43
CA GLU A 170 -11.03 -0.64 12.96
C GLU A 170 -10.05 -1.26 11.95
N ASP A 171 -10.44 -1.29 10.68
CA ASP A 171 -9.60 -1.77 9.57
C ASP A 171 -8.40 -0.83 9.37
N PHE A 172 -8.62 0.49 9.41
CA PHE A 172 -7.53 1.46 9.36
C PHE A 172 -6.54 1.21 10.50
N LYS A 173 -7.04 1.12 11.74
CA LYS A 173 -6.22 0.86 12.93
C LYS A 173 -5.41 -0.42 12.79
N SER A 174 -6.02 -1.49 12.29
CA SER A 174 -5.35 -2.79 12.06
C SER A 174 -4.19 -2.70 11.06
N ILE A 175 -4.38 -1.98 9.94
CA ILE A 175 -3.32 -1.75 8.95
C ILE A 175 -2.17 -0.94 9.57
N ILE A 176 -2.48 0.15 10.26
CA ILE A 176 -1.48 1.05 10.86
C ILE A 176 -0.67 0.32 11.93
N GLU A 177 -1.32 -0.41 12.84
CA GLU A 177 -0.64 -1.16 13.89
C GLU A 177 0.32 -2.21 13.32
N PHE A 178 -0.10 -2.94 12.29
CA PHE A 178 0.75 -3.90 11.63
C PHE A 178 1.99 -3.25 11.01
N LEU A 179 1.83 -2.13 10.29
CA LEU A 179 2.93 -1.43 9.61
C LEU A 179 3.91 -0.79 10.60
N LEU A 180 3.39 -0.16 11.67
CA LEU A 180 4.22 0.53 12.66
C LEU A 180 5.01 -0.42 13.56
N LYS A 181 4.66 -1.71 13.65
CA LYS A 181 5.47 -2.70 14.39
C LYS A 181 6.92 -2.79 13.90
N TYR A 182 7.17 -2.40 12.64
CA TYR A 182 8.48 -2.42 12.02
C TYR A 182 9.26 -1.10 12.18
N VAL A 183 8.63 -0.05 12.74
CA VAL A 183 9.28 1.23 13.06
C VAL A 183 9.87 1.12 14.46
N SER A 184 11.15 0.77 14.55
CA SER A 184 11.84 0.55 15.83
C SER A 184 12.95 1.55 16.13
N LYS A 185 13.47 2.26 15.12
CA LYS A 185 14.58 3.21 15.27
C LYS A 185 14.07 4.56 15.76
N GLU A 186 14.80 5.17 16.69
CA GLU A 186 14.46 6.50 17.21
C GLU A 186 14.46 7.57 16.11
N GLU A 187 15.43 7.54 15.21
CA GLU A 187 15.53 8.47 14.07
C GLU A 187 14.34 8.36 13.11
N GLN A 188 13.89 7.13 12.84
CA GLN A 188 12.71 6.87 12.01
C GLN A 188 11.46 7.43 12.69
N THR A 189 11.35 7.25 14.00
CA THR A 189 10.22 7.76 14.79
C THR A 189 10.17 9.29 14.77
N GLU A 190 11.31 9.95 14.98
CA GLU A 190 11.41 11.41 14.92
C GLU A 190 11.09 11.96 13.52
N SER A 191 11.64 11.33 12.48
CA SER A 191 11.37 11.72 11.09
C SER A 191 9.90 11.55 10.72
N LEU A 192 9.28 10.43 11.11
CA LEU A 192 7.87 10.19 10.87
C LEU A 192 6.98 11.18 11.63
N LEU A 193 7.32 11.47 12.89
CA LEU A 193 6.61 12.47 13.68
C LEU A 193 6.58 13.84 13.00
N LYS A 194 7.73 14.32 12.52
CA LYS A 194 7.82 15.61 11.78
C LYS A 194 6.96 15.62 10.52
N ILE A 195 6.94 14.51 9.78
CA ILE A 195 6.09 14.36 8.59
C ILE A 195 4.61 14.46 8.97
N LEU A 196 4.18 13.77 10.04
CA LEU A 196 2.79 13.78 10.52
C LEU A 196 2.38 15.16 11.04
N LEU A 197 3.24 15.84 11.81
CA LEU A 197 3.01 17.21 12.29
C LEU A 197 2.86 18.20 11.15
N GLN A 198 3.70 18.11 10.13
CA GLN A 198 3.58 18.95 8.94
C GLN A 198 2.26 18.69 8.19
N ARG A 199 1.78 17.45 8.17
CA ARG A 199 0.45 17.14 7.61
C ARG A 199 -0.68 17.69 8.45
N PHE A 200 -0.58 17.62 9.78
CA PHE A 200 -1.52 18.28 10.69
C PHE A 200 -1.66 19.77 10.37
N ARG A 201 -0.55 20.46 10.14
CA ARG A 201 -0.55 21.88 9.73
C ARG A 201 -1.32 22.12 8.43
N MET A 202 -1.25 21.20 7.48
CA MET A 202 -1.90 21.32 6.16
C MET A 202 -3.33 20.77 6.14
N ALA A 203 -3.72 19.98 7.13
CA ALA A 203 -5.02 19.34 7.23
C ALA A 203 -6.09 20.34 7.67
N ASN A 204 -6.89 20.83 6.73
CA ASN A 204 -7.94 21.81 6.98
C ASN A 204 -9.34 21.18 6.81
N GLY A 205 -10.23 21.40 7.79
CA GLY A 205 -11.67 21.13 7.68
C GLY A 205 -12.08 19.65 7.61
N ASN A 206 -11.31 18.73 8.16
CA ASN A 206 -11.66 17.30 8.18
C ASN A 206 -11.30 16.64 9.53
N PRO A 207 -12.26 16.55 10.48
CA PRO A 207 -12.06 15.91 11.78
C PRO A 207 -11.62 14.44 11.71
N ARG A 208 -12.08 13.70 10.69
CA ARG A 208 -11.67 12.30 10.49
C ARG A 208 -10.17 12.21 10.21
N LEU A 209 -9.69 13.02 9.27
CA LEU A 209 -8.28 13.14 8.93
C LEU A 209 -7.43 13.50 10.16
N TRP A 210 -7.89 14.43 10.99
CA TRP A 210 -7.19 14.79 12.22
C TRP A 210 -7.12 13.63 13.21
N GLY A 211 -8.23 12.92 13.42
CA GLY A 211 -8.29 11.73 14.26
C GLY A 211 -7.35 10.63 13.78
N ASP A 212 -7.32 10.35 12.47
CA ASP A 212 -6.46 9.32 11.88
C ASP A 212 -4.96 9.68 12.00
N LEU A 213 -4.60 10.95 11.77
CA LEU A 213 -3.22 11.43 11.99
C LEU A 213 -2.83 11.34 13.47
N ALA A 214 -3.73 11.76 14.39
CA ALA A 214 -3.49 11.68 15.83
C ALA A 214 -3.29 10.24 16.28
N TYR A 215 -4.12 9.33 15.74
CA TYR A 215 -4.02 7.91 16.01
C TYR A 215 -2.66 7.34 15.61
N ILE A 216 -2.18 7.62 14.39
CA ILE A 216 -0.85 7.17 13.94
C ILE A 216 0.23 7.71 14.91
N MET A 217 0.16 8.99 15.27
CA MET A 217 1.11 9.60 16.22
C MET A 217 1.06 8.93 17.61
N SER A 218 -0.11 8.47 18.06
CA SER A 218 -0.27 7.78 19.36
C SER A 218 0.42 6.43 19.45
N LYS A 219 0.72 5.81 18.30
CA LYS A 219 1.38 4.50 18.21
C LYS A 219 2.90 4.58 18.12
N LEU A 220 3.45 5.80 18.05
CA LEU A 220 4.89 6.03 18.06
C LEU A 220 5.46 5.96 19.47
N THR A 221 6.73 5.60 19.58
CA THR A 221 7.47 5.58 20.85
C THR A 221 8.15 6.91 21.09
N TYR A 222 7.79 7.61 22.18
CA TYR A 222 8.33 8.94 22.48
C TYR A 222 9.53 8.88 23.43
N ASN A 223 10.52 9.71 23.12
CA ASN A 223 11.69 10.07 23.92
C ASN A 223 11.73 11.60 24.14
N GLU A 224 12.72 12.12 24.86
CA GLU A 224 12.82 13.55 25.15
C GLU A 224 12.88 14.43 23.88
N ARG A 225 13.58 13.97 22.83
CA ARG A 225 13.71 14.71 21.56
C ARG A 225 12.39 14.82 20.82
N THR A 226 11.68 13.71 20.69
CA THR A 226 10.37 13.66 20.01
C THR A 226 9.29 14.40 20.79
N LEU A 227 9.31 14.38 22.12
CA LEU A 227 8.45 15.24 22.94
C LEU A 227 8.76 16.72 22.75
N LYS A 228 10.04 17.09 22.66
CA LYS A 228 10.44 18.45 22.37
C LYS A 228 9.91 18.89 20.99
N CYS A 229 10.04 18.05 19.95
CA CYS A 229 9.43 18.34 18.65
C CYS A 229 7.91 18.54 18.76
N LEU A 230 7.22 17.68 19.51
CA LEU A 230 5.77 17.80 19.72
C LEU A 230 5.39 19.13 20.37
N HIS A 231 6.19 19.58 21.35
CA HIS A 231 5.99 20.86 22.04
C HIS A 231 6.30 22.06 21.12
N ASP A 232 7.43 22.03 20.42
CA ASP A 232 7.89 23.14 19.59
C ASP A 232 6.93 23.41 18.41
N ASP A 233 6.31 22.35 17.86
CA ASP A 233 5.31 22.42 16.79
C ASP A 233 3.85 22.46 17.29
N PHE A 234 3.61 22.87 18.55
CA PHE A 234 2.27 22.91 19.15
C PHE A 234 1.22 23.66 18.30
N ASN A 235 1.64 24.74 17.65
CA ASN A 235 0.79 25.55 16.78
C ASN A 235 0.27 24.81 15.53
N TYR A 236 0.81 23.62 15.18
CA TYR A 236 0.34 22.86 14.02
C TYR A 236 -0.94 22.08 14.30
N TYR A 237 -1.21 21.76 15.57
CA TYR A 237 -2.33 20.92 15.98
C TYR A 237 -3.19 21.51 17.11
N ALA A 238 -2.78 22.63 17.73
CA ALA A 238 -3.49 23.24 18.85
C ALA A 238 -4.98 23.51 18.59
N ASP A 239 -5.31 23.98 17.39
CA ASP A 239 -6.69 24.25 16.94
C ASP A 239 -7.56 22.99 16.80
N LYS A 240 -6.93 21.82 16.69
CA LYS A 240 -7.57 20.52 16.43
C LYS A 240 -7.74 19.68 17.70
N LEU A 241 -7.14 20.10 18.82
CA LEU A 241 -7.28 19.44 20.13
C LEU A 241 -8.70 19.53 20.72
N VAL A 242 -9.58 20.34 20.13
CA VAL A 242 -11.00 20.40 20.47
C VAL A 242 -11.77 19.14 20.07
N GLU A 243 -11.25 18.36 19.11
CA GLU A 243 -11.87 17.11 18.70
C GLU A 243 -11.49 15.97 19.66
N ASP A 244 -12.48 15.26 20.20
CA ASP A 244 -12.29 14.19 21.18
C ASP A 244 -11.28 13.13 20.73
N ALA A 245 -11.39 12.67 19.48
CA ALA A 245 -10.49 11.65 18.93
C ALA A 245 -9.02 12.10 18.91
N VAL A 246 -8.79 13.40 18.65
CA VAL A 246 -7.44 13.99 18.67
C VAL A 246 -6.98 14.12 20.11
N TYR A 247 -7.81 14.68 20.99
CA TYR A 247 -7.50 14.86 22.40
C TYR A 247 -7.10 13.55 23.09
N GLU A 248 -7.90 12.50 22.93
CA GLU A 248 -7.65 11.17 23.51
C GLU A 248 -6.35 10.53 22.98
N SER A 249 -6.05 10.74 21.70
CA SER A 249 -4.79 10.29 21.10
C SER A 249 -3.59 11.01 21.72
N PHE A 250 -3.69 12.31 21.98
CA PHE A 250 -2.64 13.09 22.66
C PHE A 250 -2.49 12.72 24.13
N LEU A 251 -3.58 12.43 24.84
CA LEU A 251 -3.51 11.87 26.19
C LEU A 251 -2.77 10.53 26.19
N THR A 252 -3.04 9.67 25.20
CA THR A 252 -2.33 8.41 25.02
C THR A 252 -0.84 8.62 24.78
N ILE A 253 -0.46 9.58 23.93
CA ILE A 253 0.95 9.97 23.71
C ILE A 253 1.62 10.34 25.04
N LEU A 254 1.02 11.26 25.80
CA LEU A 254 1.60 11.74 27.05
C LEU A 254 1.71 10.64 28.11
N ASN A 255 0.70 9.77 28.21
CA ASN A 255 0.70 8.64 29.14
C ASN A 255 1.77 7.60 28.78
N ASN A 256 1.92 7.27 27.50
CA ASN A 256 2.95 6.35 27.03
C ASN A 256 4.36 6.93 27.23
N ALA A 257 4.54 8.21 26.93
CA ALA A 257 5.82 8.90 27.15
C ALA A 257 6.20 8.95 28.64
N LYS A 258 5.26 9.26 29.54
CA LYS A 258 5.48 9.22 30.99
C LYS A 258 5.91 7.85 31.49
N LYS A 259 5.28 6.77 30.99
CA LYS A 259 5.66 5.39 31.36
C LYS A 259 7.07 5.05 30.89
N ASN A 260 7.44 5.44 29.67
CA ASN A 260 8.73 5.12 29.07
C ASN A 260 9.88 5.96 29.65
N LEU A 261 9.62 7.21 30.03
CA LEU A 261 10.62 8.12 30.59
C LEU A 261 10.69 8.06 32.12
N GLY A 262 9.58 7.82 32.81
CA GLY A 262 9.48 7.71 34.27
C GLY A 262 10.16 6.48 34.86
N THR A 263 10.60 5.53 34.03
CA THR A 263 11.50 4.43 34.43
C THR A 263 12.98 4.83 34.51
N LYS A 264 13.34 6.09 34.20
CA LYS A 264 14.66 6.66 34.54
C LYS A 264 14.59 7.41 35.88
N PRO A 265 15.37 7.00 36.92
CA PRO A 265 15.26 7.55 38.28
C PRO A 265 15.60 9.04 38.50
N ASP A 266 15.83 9.86 37.47
CA ASP A 266 16.50 11.17 37.64
C ASP A 266 15.78 12.37 37.03
N LEU A 267 14.45 12.34 36.91
CA LEU A 267 13.67 13.53 36.51
C LEU A 267 12.44 13.69 37.42
N LYS A 268 12.70 14.13 38.66
CA LYS A 268 11.75 14.82 39.54
C LYS A 268 12.08 16.31 39.56
#